data_AF-A0A7V0IT83-F1
#
_entry.id   AF-A0A7V0IT83-F1
#
_cell.length_a   1.000
_cell.length_b   1.000
_cell.length_c   1.000
_cell.angle_alpha   90.00
_cell.angle_beta   90.00
_cell.angle_gamma   90.00
#
_symmetry.space_group_name_H-M   'P 1'
#
loop_
_entity.id
_entity.type
_entity.pdbx_description
1 polymer ?
#
loop_
_entity_poly.entity_id
_entity_poly.type
_entity_poly.pdbx_seq_one_letter_code
_entity_poly.pdbx_strand_id
1 'polypeptide(L)'
;MSDAFYSGQVVDTFTAEEFTSQALERVSREELSEIAGLLEAKAAAFQSLLNPNRVHEMSVEGARGLLRSVFSARRRHRVILDALTLDGFIELIVDLLSGPGEPGHRLERFHDAIGAIGRDVHPQTGFDLGSSLLHFSDPDTYWLWTRWMWDPDAETG
;
A
#
# COMPACT_ATOMS: atom_id res chain seq x y z
N MET A 1 -39.05 19.93 -6.26
CA MET A 1 -37.92 19.15 -6.80
C MET A 1 -36.68 19.97 -6.57
N SER A 2 -35.90 19.60 -5.56
CA SER A 2 -34.73 20.32 -5.07
C SER A 2 -33.51 19.79 -5.80
N ASP A 3 -32.82 20.65 -6.54
CA ASP A 3 -31.52 20.36 -7.14
C ASP A 3 -30.46 20.97 -6.22
N ALA A 4 -29.96 20.16 -5.29
CA ALA A 4 -28.90 20.55 -4.38
C ALA A 4 -27.56 20.38 -5.11
N PHE A 5 -27.13 21.45 -5.78
CA PHE A 5 -25.76 21.56 -6.28
C PHE A 5 -24.80 21.40 -5.10
N TYR A 6 -23.97 20.35 -5.15
CA TYR A 6 -22.78 20.22 -4.33
C TYR A 6 -21.90 21.45 -4.56
N SER A 7 -21.91 22.40 -3.62
CA SER A 7 -20.94 23.50 -3.57
C SER A 7 -19.63 22.93 -3.01
N GLY A 8 -18.91 22.16 -3.82
CA GLY A 8 -17.53 21.80 -3.51
C GLY A 8 -16.72 23.10 -3.40
N GLN A 9 -16.01 23.28 -2.28
CA GLN A 9 -15.10 24.40 -2.10
C GLN A 9 -14.04 24.34 -3.20
N VAL A 10 -14.16 25.22 -4.21
CA VAL A 10 -13.15 25.38 -5.24
C VAL A 10 -11.93 25.96 -4.54
N VAL A 11 -10.87 25.15 -4.40
CA VAL A 11 -9.60 25.63 -3.88
C VAL A 11 -9.07 26.66 -4.88
N ASP A 12 -9.01 27.92 -4.45
CA ASP A 12 -8.39 28.99 -5.20
C ASP A 12 -6.92 28.63 -5.44
N THR A 13 -6.48 28.63 -6.71
CA THR A 13 -5.13 28.24 -7.10
C THR A 13 -4.07 29.05 -6.36
N PHE A 14 -4.34 30.33 -6.09
CA PHE A 14 -3.46 31.18 -5.30
C PHE A 14 -3.30 30.67 -3.87
N THR A 15 -4.41 30.26 -3.24
CA THR A 15 -4.41 29.68 -1.90
C THR A 15 -3.61 28.36 -1.89
N ALA A 16 -3.77 27.49 -2.88
CA ALA A 16 -3.02 26.25 -2.99
C ALA A 16 -1.51 26.46 -3.15
N GLU A 17 -1.11 27.43 -3.97
CA GLU A 17 0.30 27.82 -4.16
C GLU A 17 0.90 28.40 -2.87
N GLU A 18 0.17 29.26 -2.16
CA GLU A 18 0.60 29.83 -0.88
C GLU A 18 0.76 28.74 0.19
N PHE A 19 -0.20 27.83 0.32
CA PHE A 19 -0.09 26.68 1.23
C PHE A 19 1.10 25.79 0.89
N THR A 20 1.32 25.52 -0.40
CA THR A 20 2.46 24.72 -0.87
C THR A 20 3.77 25.40 -0.51
N SER A 21 3.88 26.73 -0.74
CA SER A 21 5.06 27.52 -0.38
C SER A 21 5.33 27.48 1.12
N GLN A 22 4.32 27.75 1.96
CA GLN A 22 4.47 27.74 3.41
C GLN A 22 4.77 26.34 3.97
N ALA A 23 4.23 25.28 3.35
CA ALA A 23 4.53 23.90 3.71
C ALA A 23 5.99 23.54 3.37
N LEU A 24 6.45 23.90 2.17
CA LEU A 24 7.83 23.68 1.72
C LEU A 24 8.85 24.54 2.47
N GLU A 25 8.46 25.70 2.99
CA GLU A 25 9.30 26.50 3.89
C GLU A 25 9.53 25.83 5.26
N ARG A 26 8.60 24.97 5.70
CA ARG A 26 8.69 24.27 6.99
C ARG A 26 9.42 22.93 6.91
N VAL A 27 9.61 22.38 5.72
CA VAL A 27 10.32 21.11 5.52
C VAL A 27 11.65 21.39 4.85
N SER A 28 12.74 21.07 5.52
CA SER A 28 14.08 21.25 4.95
C SER A 28 14.29 20.34 3.73
N ARG A 29 15.15 20.77 2.80
CA ARG A 29 15.52 19.93 1.65
C ARG A 29 16.19 18.63 2.09
N GLU A 30 16.91 18.69 3.20
CA GLU A 30 17.56 17.58 3.87
C GLU A 30 16.53 16.55 4.35
N GLU A 31 15.47 16.96 5.05
CA GLU A 31 14.38 16.07 5.48
C GLU A 31 13.66 15.43 4.29
N LEU A 32 13.39 16.20 3.23
CA LEU A 32 12.80 15.65 2.00
C LEU A 32 13.70 14.61 1.34
N SER A 33 15.01 14.87 1.29
CA SER A 33 15.99 13.94 0.74
C SER A 33 16.10 12.66 1.57
N GLU A 34 16.02 12.76 2.90
CA GLU A 34 16.01 11.61 3.79
C GLU A 34 14.76 10.75 3.59
N ILE A 35 13.59 11.37 3.51
CA ILE A 35 12.32 10.67 3.24
C ILE A 35 12.36 9.98 1.88
N ALA A 36 12.83 10.67 0.84
CA ALA A 36 12.99 10.09 -0.49
C ALA A 36 13.91 8.85 -0.46
N GLY A 37 15.07 8.95 0.18
CA GLY A 37 15.99 7.83 0.34
C GLY A 37 15.39 6.64 1.09
N LEU A 38 14.56 6.88 2.10
CA LEU A 38 13.83 5.82 2.81
C LEU A 38 12.78 5.13 1.93
N LEU A 39 12.08 5.90 1.09
CA LEU A 39 11.10 5.36 0.14
C LEU A 39 11.78 4.54 -0.97
N GLU A 40 12.88 5.03 -1.53
CA GLU A 40 13.68 4.30 -2.52
C GLU A 40 14.23 3.00 -1.95
N ALA A 41 14.78 3.03 -0.73
CA ALA A 41 15.28 1.84 -0.06
C ALA A 41 14.16 0.81 0.19
N LYS A 42 12.95 1.28 0.55
CA LYS A 42 11.79 0.41 0.71
C LYS A 42 11.36 -0.21 -0.62
N ALA A 43 11.27 0.59 -1.69
CA ALA A 43 10.92 0.11 -3.02
C ALA A 43 11.93 -0.95 -3.50
N ALA A 44 13.24 -0.68 -3.37
CA ALA A 44 14.30 -1.63 -3.74
C ALA A 44 14.19 -2.96 -2.98
N ALA A 45 13.85 -2.92 -1.69
CA ALA A 45 13.64 -4.12 -0.89
C ALA A 45 12.42 -4.94 -1.39
N PHE A 46 11.32 -4.27 -1.74
CA PHE A 46 10.14 -4.93 -2.31
C PHE A 46 10.46 -5.52 -3.69
N GLN A 47 11.05 -4.75 -4.59
CA GLN A 47 11.44 -5.22 -5.93
C GLN A 47 12.39 -6.43 -5.87
N SER A 48 13.31 -6.46 -4.90
CA SER A 48 14.19 -7.61 -4.70
C SER A 48 13.45 -8.86 -4.23
N LEU A 49 12.48 -8.72 -3.31
CA LEU A 49 11.73 -9.85 -2.74
C LEU A 49 10.59 -10.33 -3.65
N LEU A 50 10.01 -9.42 -4.41
CA LEU A 50 8.84 -9.63 -5.26
C LEU A 50 9.22 -9.85 -6.72
N ASN A 51 10.51 -9.98 -7.02
CA ASN A 51 10.99 -10.28 -8.37
C ASN A 51 10.30 -11.54 -8.89
N PRO A 52 9.63 -11.52 -10.06
CA PRO A 52 8.89 -12.66 -10.58
C PRO A 52 9.73 -13.94 -10.71
N ASN A 53 11.03 -13.82 -10.94
CA ASN A 53 11.93 -14.97 -11.08
C ASN A 53 12.38 -15.57 -9.73
N ARG A 54 12.18 -14.86 -8.62
CA ARG A 54 12.74 -15.23 -7.30
C ARG A 54 11.75 -15.17 -6.15
N VAL A 55 10.52 -14.69 -6.36
CA VAL A 55 9.50 -14.57 -5.32
C VAL A 55 9.19 -15.92 -4.64
N HIS A 56 9.31 -17.04 -5.38
CA HIS A 56 9.18 -18.39 -4.83
C HIS A 56 10.35 -18.84 -3.94
N GLU A 57 11.49 -18.13 -3.96
CA GLU A 57 12.64 -18.36 -3.08
C GLU A 57 12.53 -17.54 -1.78
N MET A 58 11.44 -16.79 -1.58
CA MET A 58 11.28 -15.90 -0.43
C MET A 58 11.33 -16.69 0.88
N SER A 59 12.22 -16.29 1.79
CA SER A 59 12.30 -16.88 3.11
C SER A 59 11.18 -16.39 4.03
N VAL A 60 10.92 -17.12 5.12
CA VAL A 60 10.01 -16.69 6.19
C VAL A 60 10.38 -15.29 6.71
N GLU A 61 11.67 -14.99 6.87
CA GLU A 61 12.09 -13.68 7.36
C GLU A 61 11.88 -12.58 6.32
N GLY A 62 12.03 -12.89 5.03
CA GLY A 62 11.66 -11.99 3.93
C GLY A 62 10.16 -11.66 3.97
N ALA A 63 9.30 -12.68 4.08
CA ALA A 63 7.86 -12.49 4.19
C ALA A 63 7.47 -11.66 5.42
N ARG A 64 8.09 -11.94 6.57
CA ARG A 64 7.90 -11.12 7.78
C ARG A 64 8.39 -9.69 7.60
N GLY A 65 9.48 -9.48 6.86
CA GLY A 65 9.99 -8.16 6.49
C GLY A 65 8.95 -7.34 5.74
N LEU A 66 8.34 -7.93 4.69
CA LEU A 66 7.26 -7.30 3.93
C LEU A 66 6.07 -6.94 4.84
N LEU A 67 5.57 -7.90 5.60
CA LEU A 67 4.43 -7.69 6.50
C LEU A 67 4.71 -6.62 7.57
N ARG A 68 5.94 -6.55 8.09
CA ARG A 68 6.34 -5.51 9.06
C ARG A 68 6.48 -4.12 8.45
N SER A 69 6.71 -4.03 7.16
CA SER A 69 6.86 -2.74 6.47
C SER A 69 5.52 -2.02 6.22
N VAL A 70 4.39 -2.72 6.35
CA VAL A 70 3.03 -2.19 6.24
C VAL A 70 2.40 -2.10 7.63
N PHE A 71 1.90 -0.92 7.99
CA PHE A 71 1.48 -0.62 9.37
C PHE A 71 0.39 -1.59 9.89
N SER A 72 -0.68 -1.81 9.12
CA SER A 72 -1.79 -2.68 9.50
C SER A 72 -1.40 -4.15 9.61
N ALA A 73 -0.44 -4.62 8.81
CA ALA A 73 0.06 -5.99 8.87
C ALA A 73 1.19 -6.18 9.93
N ARG A 74 1.85 -5.11 10.37
CA ARG A 74 3.10 -5.19 11.15
C ARG A 74 3.02 -6.03 12.40
N ARG A 75 2.01 -5.80 13.24
CA ARG A 75 1.82 -6.56 14.48
C ARG A 75 1.15 -7.92 14.27
N ARG A 76 0.65 -8.18 13.05
CA ARG A 76 -0.08 -9.40 12.67
C ARG A 76 0.71 -10.34 11.78
N HIS A 77 1.96 -9.99 11.42
CA HIS A 77 2.83 -10.80 10.58
C HIS A 77 2.89 -12.29 10.95
N ARG A 78 2.91 -12.63 12.25
CA ARG A 78 2.85 -14.02 12.72
C ARG A 78 1.50 -14.67 12.44
N VAL A 79 0.41 -14.04 12.88
CA VAL A 79 -0.96 -14.52 12.66
C VAL A 79 -1.22 -14.79 11.17
N ILE A 80 -0.78 -13.87 10.30
CA ILE A 80 -0.95 -14.00 8.85
C ILE A 80 -0.18 -15.21 8.31
N LEU A 81 1.09 -15.37 8.68
CA LEU A 81 1.91 -16.50 8.19
C LEU A 81 1.52 -17.84 8.82
N ASP A 82 1.02 -17.86 10.05
CA ASP A 82 0.54 -19.07 10.70
C ASP A 82 -0.76 -19.55 10.03
N ALA A 83 -1.62 -18.62 9.59
CA ALA A 83 -2.88 -18.95 8.91
C ALA A 83 -2.69 -19.35 7.43
N LEU A 84 -1.81 -18.66 6.69
CA LEU A 84 -1.64 -18.86 5.25
C LEU A 84 -0.49 -19.81 4.90
N THR A 85 0.43 -20.08 5.84
CA THR A 85 1.78 -20.61 5.58
C THR A 85 2.63 -19.67 4.72
N LEU A 86 3.94 -19.96 4.61
CA LEU A 86 4.82 -19.20 3.71
C LEU A 86 4.41 -19.38 2.24
N ASP A 87 4.18 -20.62 1.82
CA ASP A 87 3.88 -20.95 0.42
C ASP A 87 2.55 -20.34 -0.01
N GLY A 88 1.50 -20.46 0.82
CA GLY A 88 0.21 -19.83 0.52
C GLY A 88 0.28 -18.30 0.48
N PHE A 89 1.13 -17.68 1.30
CA PHE A 89 1.36 -16.23 1.21
C PHE A 89 2.10 -15.83 -0.08
N ILE A 90 3.08 -16.62 -0.51
CA ILE A 90 3.78 -16.42 -1.79
C ILE A 90 2.80 -16.57 -2.96
N GLU A 91 1.93 -17.58 -2.94
CA GLU A 91 0.92 -17.79 -4.00
C GLU A 91 -0.04 -16.59 -4.11
N LEU A 92 -0.52 -16.06 -2.98
CA LEU A 92 -1.35 -14.85 -2.97
C LEU A 92 -0.62 -13.63 -3.54
N ILE A 93 0.67 -13.46 -3.22
CA ILE A 93 1.49 -12.39 -3.79
C ILE A 93 1.62 -12.57 -5.30
N VAL A 94 1.88 -13.79 -5.78
CA VAL A 94 2.05 -14.06 -7.22
C VAL A 94 0.74 -13.79 -7.98
N ASP A 95 -0.41 -14.22 -7.43
CA ASP A 95 -1.72 -13.89 -8.01
C ASP A 95 -1.96 -12.38 -8.02
N LEU A 96 -1.61 -11.67 -6.93
CA LEU A 96 -1.75 -10.21 -6.87
C LEU A 96 -0.94 -9.50 -7.97
N LEU A 97 0.34 -9.87 -8.12
CA LEU A 97 1.27 -9.18 -9.02
C LEU A 97 1.03 -9.54 -10.49
N SER A 98 0.71 -10.80 -10.77
CA SER A 98 0.76 -11.34 -12.13
C SER A 98 -0.36 -12.31 -12.48
N GLY A 99 -1.30 -12.53 -11.55
CA GLY A 99 -2.47 -13.36 -11.78
C GLY A 99 -3.39 -12.81 -12.88
N PRO A 100 -4.39 -13.60 -13.30
CA PRO A 100 -5.32 -13.18 -14.33
C PRO A 100 -6.24 -12.04 -13.84
N GLY A 101 -6.64 -11.19 -14.79
CA GLY A 101 -7.59 -10.09 -14.60
C GLY A 101 -6.94 -8.74 -14.27
N GLU A 102 -7.77 -7.71 -14.19
CA GLU A 102 -7.37 -6.35 -13.86
C GLU A 102 -6.78 -6.24 -12.44
N PRO A 103 -5.80 -5.36 -12.20
CA PRO A 103 -5.15 -5.22 -10.88
C PRO A 103 -6.12 -5.06 -9.71
N GLY A 104 -7.24 -4.34 -9.91
CA GLY A 104 -8.27 -4.15 -8.89
C GLY A 104 -8.91 -5.47 -8.44
N HIS A 105 -9.28 -6.34 -9.38
CA HIS A 105 -9.84 -7.66 -9.05
C HIS A 105 -8.82 -8.58 -8.35
N ARG A 106 -7.52 -8.45 -8.67
CA ARG A 106 -6.47 -9.24 -8.00
C ARG A 106 -6.27 -8.74 -6.56
N LEU A 107 -6.34 -7.43 -6.36
CA LEU A 107 -6.32 -6.81 -5.05
C LEU A 107 -7.53 -7.22 -4.21
N GLU A 108 -8.74 -7.28 -4.78
CA GLU A 108 -9.94 -7.77 -4.10
C GLU A 108 -9.77 -9.22 -3.64
N ARG A 109 -9.29 -10.12 -4.51
CA ARG A 109 -9.01 -11.52 -4.12
C ARG A 109 -7.98 -11.62 -3.00
N PHE A 110 -6.91 -10.82 -3.08
CA PHE A 110 -5.90 -10.73 -2.03
C PHE A 110 -6.51 -10.24 -0.71
N HIS A 111 -7.35 -9.20 -0.79
CA HIS A 111 -8.06 -8.65 0.35
C HIS A 111 -8.95 -9.70 1.02
N ASP A 112 -9.76 -10.41 0.24
CA ASP A 112 -10.67 -11.46 0.73
C ASP A 112 -9.90 -12.59 1.41
N ALA A 113 -8.76 -13.01 0.85
CA ALA A 113 -7.91 -14.05 1.43
C ALA A 113 -7.32 -13.62 2.79
N ILE A 114 -6.89 -12.36 2.92
CA ILE A 114 -6.42 -11.80 4.19
C ILE A 114 -7.58 -11.64 5.19
N GLY A 115 -8.76 -11.22 4.72
CA GLY A 115 -9.97 -11.08 5.53
C GLY A 115 -10.47 -12.42 6.09
N ALA A 116 -10.31 -13.51 5.34
CA ALA A 116 -10.70 -14.85 5.74
C ALA A 116 -9.95 -15.40 6.97
N ILE A 117 -8.80 -14.80 7.34
CA ILE A 117 -8.07 -15.11 8.59
C ILE A 117 -8.94 -14.76 9.82
N GLY A 118 -9.87 -13.82 9.66
CA GLY A 118 -10.85 -13.46 10.68
C GLY A 118 -10.39 -12.35 11.63
N ARG A 119 -11.03 -12.29 12.80
CA ARG A 119 -11.02 -11.14 13.72
C ARG A 119 -9.64 -10.67 14.23
N ASP A 120 -8.60 -11.49 14.08
CA ASP A 120 -7.25 -11.14 14.53
C ASP A 120 -6.52 -10.20 13.54
N VAL A 121 -7.09 -10.03 12.34
CA VAL A 121 -6.60 -9.12 11.30
C VAL A 121 -7.66 -8.03 11.07
N HIS A 122 -7.22 -6.77 11.02
CA HIS A 122 -8.15 -5.67 10.76
C HIS A 122 -8.70 -5.78 9.33
N PRO A 123 -10.00 -5.50 9.06
CA PRO A 123 -10.59 -5.67 7.73
C PRO A 123 -9.80 -4.98 6.62
N GLN A 124 -9.32 -3.75 6.85
CA GLN A 124 -8.53 -3.01 5.85
C GLN A 124 -7.09 -3.52 5.61
N THR A 125 -6.61 -4.50 6.39
CA THR A 125 -5.23 -4.98 6.27
C THR A 125 -4.93 -5.53 4.88
N GLY A 126 -5.91 -6.22 4.27
CA GLY A 126 -5.76 -6.78 2.92
C GLY A 126 -5.52 -5.69 1.87
N PHE A 127 -6.27 -4.60 1.94
CA PHE A 127 -6.09 -3.46 1.01
C PHE A 127 -4.78 -2.73 1.29
N ASP A 128 -4.51 -2.34 2.53
CA ASP A 128 -3.27 -1.65 2.88
C ASP A 128 -2.01 -2.44 2.45
N LEU A 129 -2.02 -3.76 2.68
CA LEU A 129 -0.91 -4.65 2.34
C LEU A 129 -0.82 -4.89 0.83
N GLY A 130 -1.92 -5.29 0.19
CA GLY A 130 -1.94 -5.59 -1.23
C GLY A 130 -1.56 -4.38 -2.08
N SER A 131 -2.13 -3.22 -1.78
CA SER A 131 -1.84 -2.00 -2.53
C SER A 131 -0.38 -1.54 -2.31
N SER A 132 0.17 -1.71 -1.09
CA SER A 132 1.60 -1.49 -0.84
C SER A 132 2.50 -2.44 -1.65
N LEU A 133 2.14 -3.73 -1.75
CA LEU A 133 2.90 -4.71 -2.54
C LEU A 133 2.90 -4.34 -4.03
N LEU A 134 1.75 -3.93 -4.58
CA LEU A 134 1.64 -3.44 -5.95
C LEU A 134 2.50 -2.18 -6.15
N HIS A 135 2.27 -1.12 -5.35
CA HIS A 135 3.00 0.13 -5.47
C HIS A 135 4.52 -0.04 -5.36
N PHE A 136 5.02 -0.70 -4.32
CA PHE A 136 6.47 -0.79 -4.13
C PHE A 136 7.15 -1.84 -5.05
N SER A 137 6.39 -2.69 -5.75
CA SER A 137 6.94 -3.57 -6.79
C SER A 137 7.11 -2.84 -8.14
N ASP A 138 6.19 -1.94 -8.47
CA ASP A 138 6.25 -1.10 -9.68
C ASP A 138 5.62 0.28 -9.40
N PRO A 139 6.39 1.21 -8.81
CA PRO A 139 5.87 2.53 -8.41
C PRO A 139 5.39 3.39 -9.58
N ASP A 140 5.97 3.19 -10.77
CA ASP A 140 5.63 3.96 -11.97
C ASP A 140 4.27 3.54 -12.53
N THR A 141 3.94 2.24 -12.46
CA THR A 141 2.64 1.71 -12.88
C THR A 141 1.55 1.94 -11.81
N TYR A 142 1.87 1.72 -10.54
CA TYR A 142 0.91 1.72 -9.43
C TYR A 142 1.07 2.94 -8.51
N TRP A 143 1.28 4.12 -9.10
CA TRP A 143 1.61 5.37 -8.41
C TRP A 143 0.59 5.81 -7.33
N LEU A 144 -0.69 5.43 -7.43
CA LEU A 144 -1.76 5.80 -6.48
C LEU A 144 -2.22 4.69 -5.52
N TRP A 145 -1.49 3.58 -5.46
CA TRP A 145 -1.92 2.39 -4.73
C TRP A 145 -1.31 2.30 -3.33
N THR A 146 -0.87 3.39 -2.72
CA THR A 146 -0.64 3.41 -1.25
C THR A 146 -1.62 4.35 -0.60
N ARG A 147 -1.95 4.06 0.67
CA ARG A 147 -2.99 4.70 1.50
C ARG A 147 -2.83 6.23 1.73
N TRP A 148 -2.05 6.92 0.92
CA TRP A 148 -1.87 8.36 0.96
C TRP A 148 -2.90 9.12 0.11
N MET A 149 -3.76 8.44 -0.66
CA MET A 149 -4.88 9.11 -1.32
C MET A 149 -6.20 8.41 -1.04
N TRP A 150 -6.91 8.98 -0.06
CA TRP A 150 -8.34 8.93 0.13
C TRP A 150 -8.97 7.56 0.45
N ASP A 151 -9.24 7.36 1.74
CA ASP A 151 -10.20 6.41 2.27
C ASP A 151 -11.59 7.11 2.35
N PRO A 152 -12.57 6.73 1.50
CA PRO A 152 -13.89 7.37 1.51
C PRO A 152 -14.74 7.00 2.72
N ASP A 153 -14.46 5.87 3.38
CA ASP A 153 -15.20 5.44 4.57
C ASP A 153 -14.67 6.15 5.83
N ALA A 154 -13.36 6.43 5.87
CA ALA A 154 -12.73 7.19 6.93
C ALA A 154 -12.66 8.70 6.65
N GLU A 155 -12.99 9.14 5.44
CA GLU A 155 -12.81 10.52 4.94
C GLU A 155 -11.38 11.05 5.19
N THR A 156 -10.37 10.20 5.03
CA THR A 156 -8.96 10.59 5.26
C THR A 156 -8.09 10.39 4.03
N GLY A 157 -7.22 11.37 3.78
CA GLY A 157 -6.16 11.39 2.77
C GLY A 157 -5.22 12.53 3.07
#